data_AF-A0A5E7V2Q4-F1
#
_entry.id   AF-A0A5E7V2Q4-F1
#
_cell.length_a   1.000
_cell.length_b   1.000
_cell.length_c   1.000
_cell.angle_alpha   90.00
_cell.angle_beta   90.00
_cell.angle_gamma   90.00
#
_symmetry.space_group_name_H-M   'P 1'
#
loop_
_entity.id
_entity.type
_entity.pdbx_description
1 polymer ?
#
loop_
_entity_poly.entity_id
_entity_poly.type
_entity_poly.pdbx_seq_one_letter_code
_entity_poly.pdbx_strand_id
1 'polypeptide(L)'
;MDIASAANEEKQRLYERLYVAAEDLGLARQYAQHLLKKGWHSAPWERRGSIYMQQSAFVTALVVSYARAFTKSYGWPSLPAGFLPEDHGPTALHKRLMGLRHEVYAHSDSKHHKVQPWRIDSKALTDLRGAPFWCFTKEECEQITELIDGIRKRLIPKITIMRAEIADA
;
A
#
# COMPACT_ATOMS: atom_id res chain seq x y z
N MET A 1 -19.72 10.60 -31.44
CA MET A 1 -19.83 9.66 -30.30
C MET A 1 -21.04 10.10 -29.51
N ASP A 2 -21.99 9.20 -29.30
CA ASP A 2 -23.25 9.54 -28.65
C ASP A 2 -23.02 9.81 -27.15
N ILE A 3 -23.66 10.83 -26.59
CA ILE A 3 -23.40 11.30 -25.21
C ILE A 3 -23.76 10.20 -24.20
N ALA A 4 -24.83 9.44 -24.47
CA ALA A 4 -25.26 8.32 -23.64
C ALA A 4 -24.23 7.16 -23.62
N SER A 5 -23.56 6.90 -24.75
CA SER A 5 -22.52 5.87 -24.84
C SER A 5 -21.27 6.24 -24.05
N ALA A 6 -20.85 7.52 -24.08
CA ALA A 6 -19.69 7.99 -23.33
C ALA A 6 -19.92 7.93 -21.81
N ALA A 7 -21.11 8.31 -21.34
CA ALA A 7 -21.46 8.25 -19.92
C ALA A 7 -21.49 6.80 -19.39
N ASN A 8 -21.99 5.85 -20.19
CA ASN A 8 -22.00 4.44 -19.80
C ASN A 8 -20.58 3.86 -19.71
N GLU A 9 -19.70 4.21 -20.66
CA GLU A 9 -18.28 3.82 -20.61
C GLU A 9 -17.57 4.36 -19.36
N GLU A 10 -17.81 5.63 -19.00
CA GLU A 10 -17.21 6.23 -17.80
C GLU A 10 -17.69 5.52 -16.53
N LYS A 11 -18.99 5.21 -16.46
CA LYS A 11 -19.59 4.46 -15.34
C LYS A 11 -18.98 3.07 -15.21
N GLN A 12 -18.81 2.35 -16.33
CA GLN A 12 -18.18 1.04 -16.38
C GLN A 12 -16.73 1.10 -15.88
N ARG A 13 -15.93 2.06 -16.36
CA ARG A 13 -14.53 2.24 -15.92
C ARG A 13 -14.43 2.58 -14.43
N LEU A 14 -15.38 3.36 -13.90
CA LEU A 14 -15.43 3.63 -12.47
C LEU A 14 -15.77 2.37 -11.67
N TYR A 15 -16.74 1.56 -12.12
CA TYR A 15 -17.06 0.29 -11.48
C TYR A 15 -15.84 -0.64 -11.42
N GLU A 16 -15.14 -0.82 -12.55
CA GLU A 16 -13.91 -1.61 -12.64
C GLU A 16 -12.81 -1.07 -11.71
N ARG A 17 -12.64 0.26 -11.66
CA ARG A 17 -11.68 0.90 -10.74
C ARG A 17 -11.97 0.57 -9.29
N LEU A 18 -13.23 0.70 -8.87
CA LEU A 18 -13.64 0.40 -7.51
C LEU A 18 -13.46 -1.08 -7.19
N TYR A 19 -13.83 -1.96 -8.10
CA TYR A 19 -13.69 -3.41 -7.92
C TYR A 19 -12.23 -3.81 -7.69
N VAL A 20 -11.33 -3.40 -8.58
CA VAL A 20 -9.89 -3.70 -8.45
C VAL A 20 -9.28 -3.07 -7.21
N ALA A 21 -9.70 -1.84 -6.85
CA ALA A 21 -9.26 -1.20 -5.60
C ALA A 21 -9.69 -2.01 -4.36
N ALA A 22 -10.88 -2.63 -4.38
CA ALA A 22 -11.36 -3.49 -3.30
C ALA A 22 -10.49 -4.74 -3.12
N GLU A 23 -10.05 -5.34 -4.22
CA GLU A 23 -9.18 -6.52 -4.24
C GLU A 23 -7.77 -6.17 -3.74
N ASP A 24 -7.19 -5.09 -4.26
CA ASP A 24 -5.89 -4.56 -3.83
C ASP A 24 -5.87 -4.29 -2.31
N LEU A 25 -6.93 -3.65 -1.78
CA LEU A 25 -7.10 -3.44 -0.34
C LEU A 25 -7.29 -4.76 0.41
N GLY A 26 -8.03 -5.72 -0.16
CA GLY A 26 -8.21 -7.05 0.41
C GLY A 26 -6.90 -7.83 0.56
N LEU A 27 -6.00 -7.74 -0.42
CA LEU A 27 -4.66 -8.32 -0.37
C LEU A 27 -3.79 -7.63 0.68
N ALA A 28 -3.77 -6.29 0.69
CA ALA A 28 -3.01 -5.52 1.68
C ALA A 28 -3.39 -5.91 3.12
N ARG A 29 -4.69 -6.07 3.37
CA ARG A 29 -5.21 -6.55 4.66
C ARG A 29 -4.71 -7.95 5.00
N GLN A 30 -4.75 -8.89 4.04
CA GLN A 30 -4.26 -10.25 4.28
C GLN A 30 -2.78 -10.27 4.63
N TYR A 31 -1.96 -9.43 3.99
CA TYR A 31 -0.54 -9.31 4.33
C TYR A 31 -0.32 -8.73 5.73
N ALA A 32 -1.07 -7.69 6.12
CA ALA A 32 -1.03 -7.14 7.48
C ALA A 32 -1.39 -8.19 8.53
N GLN A 33 -2.46 -8.95 8.29
CA GLN A 33 -2.87 -10.04 9.18
C GLN A 33 -1.88 -11.19 9.22
N HIS A 34 -1.19 -11.47 8.11
CA HIS A 34 -0.13 -12.48 8.10
C HIS A 34 1.06 -12.06 8.97
N LEU A 35 1.48 -10.79 8.89
CA LEU A 35 2.53 -10.23 9.73
C LEU A 35 2.17 -10.35 11.22
N LEU A 36 0.94 -9.97 11.60
CA LEU A 36 0.39 -10.12 12.95
C LEU A 36 0.40 -11.59 13.40
N LYS A 37 -0.15 -12.49 12.58
CA LYS A 37 -0.24 -13.92 12.90
C LYS A 37 1.13 -14.56 13.13
N LYS A 38 2.14 -14.12 12.39
CA LYS A 38 3.51 -14.65 12.50
C LYS A 38 4.37 -13.94 13.54
N GLY A 39 3.90 -12.83 14.10
CA GLY A 39 4.69 -11.97 14.97
C GLY A 39 5.97 -11.48 14.27
N TRP A 40 5.85 -11.11 12.99
CA TRP A 40 6.95 -10.64 12.16
C TRP A 40 7.03 -9.11 12.24
N HIS A 41 7.64 -8.65 13.33
CA HIS A 41 7.81 -7.22 13.66
C HIS A 41 9.26 -6.91 14.04
N SER A 42 10.21 -7.66 13.48
CA SER A 42 11.59 -7.67 13.94
C SER A 42 12.54 -7.00 12.97
N ALA A 43 13.58 -6.35 13.51
CA ALA A 43 14.71 -5.82 12.76
C ALA A 43 15.61 -6.96 12.20
N PRO A 44 16.48 -6.69 11.21
CA PRO A 44 17.26 -7.72 10.52
C PRO A 44 18.10 -8.63 11.44
N TRP A 45 18.56 -8.11 12.58
CA TRP A 45 19.45 -8.82 13.52
C TRP A 45 18.71 -9.49 14.69
N GLU A 46 17.40 -9.27 14.85
CA GLU A 46 16.65 -9.78 16.00
C GLU A 46 16.18 -11.22 15.82
N ARG A 47 16.15 -11.72 14.58
CA ARG A 47 15.73 -13.08 14.23
C ARG A 47 16.58 -13.68 13.13
N ARG A 48 16.43 -14.98 12.89
CA ARG A 48 17.08 -15.70 11.78
C ARG A 48 16.84 -14.95 10.46
N GLY A 49 17.91 -14.70 9.70
CA GLY A 49 17.86 -13.82 8.53
C GLY A 49 16.79 -14.16 7.48
N SER A 50 16.42 -15.44 7.32
CA SER A 50 15.34 -15.84 6.41
C SER A 50 13.97 -15.31 6.81
N ILE A 51 13.70 -15.12 8.11
CA ILE A 51 12.45 -14.54 8.62
C ILE A 51 12.37 -13.07 8.22
N TYR A 52 13.47 -12.32 8.37
CA TYR A 52 13.49 -10.91 7.99
C TYR A 52 13.27 -10.71 6.49
N MET A 53 13.86 -11.56 5.64
CA MET A 53 13.62 -11.52 4.19
C MET A 53 12.15 -11.79 3.84
N GLN A 54 11.53 -12.77 4.48
CA GLN A 54 10.11 -13.08 4.29
C GLN A 54 9.22 -11.92 4.77
N GLN A 55 9.47 -11.41 5.97
CA GLN A 55 8.78 -10.24 6.51
C GLN A 55 8.88 -9.06 5.55
N SER A 56 10.08 -8.76 5.07
CA SER A 56 10.35 -7.69 4.11
C SER A 56 9.51 -7.84 2.85
N ALA A 57 9.40 -9.06 2.29
CA ALA A 57 8.55 -9.33 1.14
C ALA A 57 7.06 -9.08 1.43
N PHE A 58 6.55 -9.50 2.60
CA PHE A 58 5.17 -9.26 3.01
C PHE A 58 4.87 -7.78 3.26
N VAL A 59 5.80 -7.05 3.88
CA VAL A 59 5.69 -5.60 4.10
C VAL A 59 5.65 -4.87 2.75
N THR A 60 6.53 -5.21 1.82
CA THR A 60 6.51 -4.65 0.46
C THR A 60 5.19 -4.94 -0.24
N ALA A 61 4.71 -6.19 -0.20
CA ALA A 61 3.45 -6.59 -0.81
C ALA A 61 2.26 -5.82 -0.20
N LEU A 62 2.23 -5.67 1.13
CA LEU A 62 1.24 -4.86 1.84
C LEU A 62 1.21 -3.43 1.31
N VAL A 63 2.36 -2.75 1.31
CA VAL A 63 2.42 -1.33 0.94
C VAL A 63 2.07 -1.13 -0.53
N VAL A 64 2.58 -1.98 -1.41
CA VAL A 64 2.31 -1.91 -2.85
C VAL A 64 0.83 -2.16 -3.14
N SER A 65 0.24 -3.22 -2.59
CA SER A 65 -1.19 -3.51 -2.76
C SER A 65 -2.07 -2.39 -2.21
N TYR A 66 -1.76 -1.88 -1.01
CA TYR A 66 -2.52 -0.76 -0.43
C TYR A 66 -2.48 0.47 -1.35
N ALA A 67 -1.28 0.90 -1.75
CA ALA A 67 -1.12 2.15 -2.47
C ALA A 67 -1.56 2.06 -3.94
N ARG A 68 -1.62 0.87 -4.57
CA ARG A 68 -2.24 0.67 -5.89
C ARG A 68 -3.71 1.08 -5.92
N ALA A 69 -4.45 0.88 -4.83
CA ALA A 69 -5.85 1.31 -4.72
C ALA A 69 -6.03 2.83 -4.85
N PHE A 70 -4.99 3.62 -4.52
CA PHE A 70 -5.04 5.09 -4.51
C PHE A 70 -4.17 5.76 -5.58
N THR A 71 -3.27 5.01 -6.20
CA THR A 71 -2.42 5.54 -7.27
C THR A 71 -3.25 5.76 -8.54
N LYS A 72 -3.00 6.87 -9.24
CA LYS A 72 -3.60 7.15 -10.55
C LYS A 72 -3.19 6.06 -11.57
N SER A 73 -4.16 5.54 -12.31
CA SER A 73 -3.92 4.63 -13.44
C SER A 73 -4.36 5.31 -14.73
N TYR A 74 -3.52 5.26 -15.78
CA TYR A 74 -3.84 5.91 -17.05
C TYR A 74 -5.04 5.22 -17.72
N GLY A 75 -6.00 6.02 -18.16
CA GLY A 75 -7.25 5.51 -18.76
C GLY A 75 -8.32 5.09 -17.75
N TRP A 76 -8.04 5.13 -16.45
CA TRP A 76 -8.99 4.81 -15.39
C TRP A 76 -9.27 6.04 -14.53
N PRO A 77 -10.49 6.20 -13.99
CA PRO A 77 -10.78 7.28 -13.05
C PRO A 77 -9.97 7.13 -11.76
N SER A 78 -9.82 8.23 -11.03
CA SER A 78 -9.22 8.20 -9.69
C SER A 78 -10.20 7.63 -8.68
N LEU A 79 -9.69 7.05 -7.60
CA LEU A 79 -10.54 6.63 -6.50
C LEU A 79 -11.11 7.88 -5.81
N PRO A 80 -12.45 8.00 -5.65
CA PRO A 80 -13.06 9.14 -4.96
C PRO A 80 -12.51 9.33 -3.54
N ALA A 81 -12.22 10.57 -3.16
CA ALA A 81 -11.61 10.90 -1.87
C ALA A 81 -12.48 10.50 -0.66
N GLY A 82 -13.80 10.47 -0.83
CA GLY A 82 -14.76 10.13 0.24
C GLY A 82 -14.67 8.68 0.77
N PHE A 83 -13.82 7.84 0.21
CA PHE A 83 -13.56 6.50 0.74
C PHE A 83 -12.56 6.50 1.90
N LEU A 84 -11.73 7.52 2.05
CA LEU A 84 -10.80 7.65 3.19
C LEU A 84 -11.55 8.16 4.44
N PRO A 85 -11.25 7.63 5.65
CA PRO A 85 -11.81 8.20 6.88
C PRO A 85 -11.32 9.63 7.07
N GLU A 86 -12.22 10.52 7.55
CA GLU A 86 -11.92 11.94 7.76
C GLU A 86 -11.02 12.19 8.98
N ASP A 87 -10.89 11.19 9.86
CA ASP A 87 -10.07 11.28 11.06
C ASP A 87 -8.58 11.50 10.74
N HIS A 88 -7.93 12.34 11.55
CA HIS A 88 -6.52 12.71 11.38
C HIS A 88 -5.55 11.51 11.45
N GLY A 89 -5.81 10.54 12.33
CA GLY A 89 -4.97 9.33 12.49
C GLY A 89 -4.94 8.45 11.23
N PRO A 90 -6.10 7.95 10.76
CA PRO A 90 -6.26 7.27 9.47
C PRO A 90 -5.62 8.00 8.30
N THR A 91 -5.75 9.33 8.25
CA THR A 91 -5.15 10.16 7.20
C THR A 91 -3.62 10.17 7.27
N ALA A 92 -3.03 10.25 8.47
CA ALA A 92 -1.58 10.21 8.64
C ALA A 92 -1.01 8.83 8.24
N LEU A 93 -1.67 7.75 8.66
CA LEU A 93 -1.26 6.40 8.29
C LEU A 93 -1.38 6.16 6.77
N HIS A 94 -2.47 6.62 6.15
CA HIS A 94 -2.63 6.61 4.69
C HIS A 94 -1.46 7.32 3.98
N LYS A 95 -1.15 8.56 4.40
CA LYS A 95 -0.04 9.34 3.83
C LYS A 95 1.29 8.62 3.99
N ARG A 96 1.53 7.98 5.14
CA ARG A 96 2.75 7.19 5.38
C ARG A 96 2.86 6.00 4.43
N LEU A 97 1.78 5.22 4.24
CA LEU A 97 1.78 4.08 3.31
C LEU A 97 2.03 4.53 1.86
N MET A 98 1.40 5.64 1.46
CA MET A 98 1.63 6.23 0.13
C MET A 98 3.08 6.71 -0.03
N GLY A 99 3.64 7.36 0.99
CA GLY A 99 5.04 7.80 1.03
C GLY A 99 6.01 6.63 0.93
N LEU A 100 5.79 5.56 1.71
CA LEU A 100 6.62 4.34 1.65
C LEU A 100 6.64 3.73 0.24
N ARG A 101 5.49 3.66 -0.45
CA ARG A 101 5.49 3.24 -1.86
C ARG A 101 6.37 4.16 -2.70
N HIS A 102 6.17 5.46 -2.60
CA HIS A 102 6.81 6.43 -3.49
C HIS A 102 8.30 6.62 -3.22
N GLU A 103 8.76 6.46 -1.99
CA GLU A 103 10.14 6.83 -1.61
C GLU A 103 11.04 5.62 -1.37
N VAL A 104 10.46 4.46 -1.04
CA VAL A 104 11.21 3.27 -0.61
C VAL A 104 10.96 2.07 -1.51
N TYR A 105 9.71 1.76 -1.85
CA TYR A 105 9.39 0.49 -2.53
C TYR A 105 9.32 0.57 -4.04
N ALA A 106 8.88 1.70 -4.61
CA ALA A 106 8.85 1.92 -6.05
C ALA A 106 10.08 2.69 -6.57
N HIS A 107 10.81 3.36 -5.68
CA HIS A 107 11.95 4.19 -6.01
C HIS A 107 13.06 4.01 -4.97
N SER A 108 14.33 4.14 -5.39
CA SER A 108 15.50 4.10 -4.51
C SER A 108 15.94 5.52 -4.16
N ASP A 109 15.15 6.23 -3.35
CA ASP A 109 15.50 7.60 -2.95
C ASP A 109 16.75 7.61 -2.05
N SER A 110 17.73 8.42 -2.44
CA SER A 110 18.95 8.73 -1.68
C SER A 110 18.71 9.16 -0.22
N LYS A 111 17.53 9.70 0.11
CA LYS A 111 17.16 10.03 1.49
C LYS A 111 17.11 8.80 2.39
N HIS A 112 16.71 7.66 1.83
CA HIS A 112 16.53 6.39 2.54
C HIS A 112 17.72 5.44 2.35
N HIS A 113 18.45 5.59 1.25
CA HIS A 113 19.64 4.80 0.96
C HIS A 113 20.90 5.65 1.14
N LYS A 114 21.61 5.44 2.26
CA LYS A 114 22.86 6.13 2.56
C LYS A 114 24.04 5.25 2.21
N VAL A 115 24.98 5.78 1.45
CA VAL A 115 26.27 5.14 1.16
C VAL A 115 27.35 6.16 1.49
N GLN A 116 28.16 5.87 2.50
CA GLN A 116 29.27 6.73 2.91
C GLN A 116 30.58 5.94 2.83
N PRO A 117 31.54 6.38 1.99
CA PRO A 117 32.88 5.79 2.00
C PRO A 117 33.50 5.94 3.39
N TRP A 118 34.05 4.84 3.90
CA TRP A 118 34.73 4.78 5.19
C TRP A 118 36.10 4.16 5.00
N ARG A 119 37.10 4.75 5.66
CA ARG A 119 38.47 4.25 5.62
C ARG A 119 38.74 3.40 6.86
N ILE A 120 39.11 2.15 6.65
CA ILE A 120 39.69 1.30 7.68
C ILE A 120 41.21 1.44 7.53
N ASP A 121 41.81 2.18 8.46
CA ASP A 121 43.22 2.60 8.44
C ASP A 121 43.64 3.35 7.16
N SER A 122 44.93 3.27 6.81
CA SER A 122 45.51 3.90 5.62
C SER A 122 45.36 3.08 4.34
N LYS A 123 44.82 1.85 4.42
CA LYS A 123 44.92 0.86 3.33
C LYS A 123 43.58 0.35 2.78
N ALA A 124 42.49 0.37 3.55
CA ALA A 124 41.22 -0.19 3.10
C ALA A 124 40.13 0.88 3.00
N LEU A 125 39.45 0.90 1.85
CA LEU A 125 38.22 1.67 1.61
C LEU A 125 37.04 0.69 1.65
N THR A 126 36.00 1.02 2.39
CA THR A 126 34.72 0.32 2.44
C THR A 126 33.56 1.31 2.36
N ASP A 127 32.33 0.84 2.24
CA ASP A 127 31.12 1.67 2.29
C ASP A 127 30.32 1.35 3.56
N LEU A 128 30.00 2.37 4.35
CA LEU A 128 28.93 2.30 5.34
C LEU A 128 27.59 2.45 4.62
N ARG A 129 26.75 1.42 4.71
CA ARG A 129 25.44 1.38 4.06
C ARG A 129 24.33 1.49 5.10
N GLY A 130 23.45 2.47 4.91
CA GLY A 130 22.19 2.59 5.63
C GLY A 130 21.02 2.33 4.68
N ALA A 131 20.15 1.40 5.04
CA ALA A 131 18.90 1.13 4.34
C ALA A 131 17.75 1.10 5.37
N PRO A 132 16.51 1.46 4.97
CA PRO A 132 15.38 1.40 5.88
C PRO A 132 15.10 -0.05 6.29
N PHE A 133 14.62 -0.27 7.52
CA PHE A 133 14.11 -1.57 7.94
C PHE A 133 12.69 -1.73 7.45
N TRP A 134 12.40 -2.88 6.86
CA TRP A 134 11.10 -3.15 6.25
C TRP A 134 10.27 -3.90 7.28
N CYS A 135 9.85 -3.18 8.31
CA CYS A 135 9.04 -3.71 9.40
C CYS A 135 7.97 -2.71 9.81
N PHE A 136 6.76 -3.22 10.08
CA PHE A 136 5.73 -2.50 10.83
C PHE A 136 5.66 -3.10 12.24
N THR A 137 5.40 -2.26 13.24
CA THR A 137 5.08 -2.75 14.58
C THR A 137 3.75 -3.51 14.56
N LYS A 138 3.44 -4.18 15.67
CA LYS A 138 2.17 -4.87 15.84
C LYS A 138 1.00 -3.88 15.76
N GLU A 139 1.11 -2.77 16.49
CA GLU A 139 0.12 -1.70 16.56
C GLU A 139 -0.10 -1.07 15.17
N GLU A 140 0.97 -0.86 14.41
CA GLU A 140 0.86 -0.35 13.03
C GLU A 140 0.10 -1.33 12.13
N CYS A 141 0.35 -2.64 12.23
CA CYS A 141 -0.38 -3.64 11.44
C CYS A 141 -1.88 -3.70 11.82
N GLU A 142 -2.21 -3.51 13.10
CA GLU A 142 -3.59 -3.42 13.60
C GLU A 142 -4.28 -2.18 13.02
N GLN A 143 -3.66 -1.01 13.12
CA GLN A 143 -4.18 0.24 12.56
C GLN A 143 -4.35 0.18 11.04
N ILE A 144 -3.42 -0.46 10.32
CA ILE A 144 -3.53 -0.68 8.87
C ILE A 144 -4.74 -1.54 8.55
N THR A 145 -4.97 -2.60 9.33
CA THR A 145 -6.13 -3.49 9.15
C THR A 145 -7.44 -2.73 9.37
N GLU A 146 -7.53 -1.94 10.44
CA GLU A 146 -8.70 -1.12 10.76
C GLU A 146 -8.97 -0.05 9.69
N LEU A 147 -7.92 0.64 9.22
CA LEU A 147 -8.01 1.61 8.14
C LEU A 147 -8.59 0.97 6.88
N ILE A 148 -8.06 -0.18 6.47
CA ILE A 148 -8.54 -0.91 5.29
C ILE A 148 -10.00 -1.35 5.48
N ASP A 149 -10.36 -1.87 6.64
CA ASP A 149 -11.73 -2.28 6.93
C ASP A 149 -12.70 -1.10 6.90
N GLY A 150 -12.29 0.07 7.40
CA GLY A 150 -13.05 1.31 7.28
C GLY A 150 -13.29 1.74 5.82
N ILE A 151 -12.26 1.68 4.98
CA ILE A 151 -12.37 2.00 3.55
C ILE A 151 -13.30 1.00 2.84
N ARG A 152 -13.10 -0.31 3.08
CA ARG A 152 -13.90 -1.37 2.43
C ARG A 152 -15.37 -1.33 2.80
N LYS A 153 -15.71 -0.95 4.05
CA LYS A 153 -17.09 -0.75 4.51
C LYS A 153 -17.86 0.28 3.66
N ARG A 154 -17.18 1.28 3.11
CA ARG A 154 -17.78 2.31 2.23
C ARG A 154 -17.75 1.89 0.75
N LEU A 155 -16.68 1.22 0.35
CA LEU A 155 -16.43 0.87 -1.04
C LEU A 155 -17.31 -0.28 -1.54
N ILE A 156 -17.50 -1.35 -0.74
CA ILE A 156 -18.26 -2.53 -1.14
C ILE A 156 -19.73 -2.21 -1.48
N PRO A 157 -20.48 -1.45 -0.64
CA PRO A 157 -21.86 -1.07 -0.99
C PRO A 157 -21.95 -0.31 -2.31
N LYS A 158 -21.00 0.59 -2.60
CA LYS A 158 -20.99 1.36 -3.85
C LYS A 158 -20.77 0.46 -5.06
N ILE A 159 -19.88 -0.53 -4.96
CA ILE A 159 -19.65 -1.53 -6.01
C ILE A 159 -20.93 -2.33 -6.28
N THR A 160 -21.63 -2.77 -5.22
CA THR A 160 -22.88 -3.53 -5.36
C THR A 160 -23.96 -2.71 -6.06
N ILE A 161 -24.13 -1.44 -5.68
CA ILE A 161 -25.08 -0.53 -6.33
C ILE A 161 -24.73 -0.36 -7.80
N MET A 162 -23.48 0.01 -8.11
CA MET A 162 -23.05 0.21 -9.50
C MET A 162 -23.18 -1.05 -10.35
N ARG A 163 -22.93 -2.24 -9.78
CA ARG A 163 -23.11 -3.51 -10.49
C ARG A 163 -24.56 -3.70 -10.92
N ALA A 164 -25.52 -3.46 -10.03
CA ALA A 164 -26.94 -3.56 -10.35
C ALA A 164 -27.32 -2.55 -11.45
N GLU A 165 -26.94 -1.29 -11.26
CA GLU A 165 -27.27 -0.24 -12.24
C GLU A 165 -26.60 -0.41 -13.62
N ILE A 166 -25.53 -1.21 -13.73
CA ILE A 166 -24.88 -1.55 -15.01
C ILE A 166 -25.55 -2.78 -15.64
N ALA A 167 -25.97 -3.75 -14.83
CA ALA A 167 -26.67 -4.94 -15.32
C ALA A 167 -28.08 -4.62 -15.85
N ASP A 168 -28.71 -3.56 -15.31
CA ASP A 168 -30.05 -3.10 -15.68
C ASP A 168 -30.05 -2.04 -16.83
N ALA A 169 -28.88 -1.64 -17.35
CA ALA A 169 -28.70 -0.61 -18.38
C ALA A 169 -28.48 -1.19 -19.78
#